data_AF-A0A0Q5SGF0-F1
#
_entry.id   AF-A0A0Q5SGF0-F1
#
_cell.length_a   1.000
_cell.length_b   1.000
_cell.length_c   1.000
_cell.angle_alpha   90.00
_cell.angle_beta   90.00
_cell.angle_gamma   90.00
#
_symmetry.space_group_name_H-M   'P 1'
#
loop_
_entity.id
_entity.type
_entity.pdbx_description
1 polymer ?
#
loop_
_entity_poly.entity_id
_entity_poly.type
_entity_poly.pdbx_seq_one_letter_code
_entity_poly.pdbx_strand_id
1 'polypeptide(L)'
;MDARHPSCFEFEARLYVVPSWSGHGVAETRRSLGPEAETTTRGGAGSARWAGLGALVGGSFLGGVAATVWRVDSLWALLLVFVLGAGVGAVLAVGTRTIFRDGDAPGDAAVHHASSSGEPLPRVEVPWDVARAAPEDSTGDELVLWSTLTSRYREAREALVAGGGDDDRFTDPREAGARIAEWESAYRTASRDYEPVARLLGFPLP
;
A
#
# COMPACT_ATOMS: atom_id res chain seq x y z
N MET A 1 12.90 -14.36 -3.51
CA MET A 1 12.06 -15.32 -2.75
C MET A 1 10.59 -15.07 -3.06
N ASP A 2 9.84 -16.11 -3.44
CA ASP A 2 8.39 -16.04 -3.70
C ASP A 2 7.61 -16.68 -2.53
N ALA A 3 6.28 -16.60 -2.53
CA ALA A 3 5.39 -17.30 -1.58
C ALA A 3 5.51 -18.84 -1.56
N ARG A 4 6.52 -19.39 -2.23
CA ARG A 4 6.89 -20.81 -2.22
C ARG A 4 7.77 -21.18 -1.02
N HIS A 5 8.31 -20.21 -0.28
CA HIS A 5 9.07 -20.50 0.94
C HIS A 5 8.14 -21.13 2.00
N PRO A 6 8.52 -22.24 2.67
CA PRO A 6 7.63 -23.03 3.54
C PRO A 6 7.09 -22.25 4.75
N SER A 7 7.76 -21.17 5.15
CA SER A 7 7.34 -20.29 6.24
C SER A 7 6.50 -19.08 5.78
N CYS A 8 6.28 -18.91 4.48
CA CYS A 8 5.60 -17.75 3.91
C CYS A 8 4.23 -18.12 3.33
N PHE A 9 3.32 -17.15 3.31
CA PHE A 9 2.04 -17.25 2.61
C PHE A 9 1.57 -15.88 2.14
N GLU A 10 0.83 -15.86 1.04
CA GLU A 10 0.11 -14.67 0.59
C GLU A 10 -1.28 -14.62 1.21
N PHE A 11 -1.73 -13.41 1.56
CA PHE A 11 -3.10 -13.11 1.95
C PHE A 11 -3.41 -11.67 1.55
N GLU A 12 -4.51 -11.45 0.83
CA GLU A 12 -4.93 -10.12 0.35
C GLU A 12 -3.83 -9.34 -0.42
N ALA A 13 -3.09 -10.03 -1.30
CA ALA A 13 -1.97 -9.49 -2.10
C ALA A 13 -0.75 -9.01 -1.27
N ARG A 14 -0.70 -9.36 0.02
CA ARG A 14 0.44 -9.10 0.91
C ARG A 14 1.13 -10.42 1.23
N LEU A 15 2.46 -10.37 1.32
CA LEU A 15 3.25 -11.52 1.72
C LEU A 15 3.44 -11.51 3.25
N TYR A 16 3.15 -12.63 3.88
CA TYR A 16 3.34 -12.84 5.31
C TYR A 16 4.32 -13.97 5.55
N VAL A 17 5.11 -13.84 6.62
CA VAL A 17 5.97 -14.89 7.15
C VAL A 17 5.50 -15.26 8.56
N VAL A 18 5.48 -16.55 8.86
CA VAL A 18 5.22 -17.07 10.20
C VAL A 18 6.56 -17.22 10.92
N PRO A 19 6.78 -16.50 12.03
CA PRO A 19 8.02 -16.59 12.77
C PRO A 19 8.22 -17.98 13.38
N SER A 20 9.44 -18.50 13.41
CA SER A 20 9.71 -19.86 13.91
C SER A 20 9.37 -20.01 15.40
N TRP A 21 9.52 -18.93 16.18
CA TRP A 21 9.22 -18.88 17.61
C TRP A 21 7.72 -18.92 17.92
N SER A 22 6.85 -18.75 16.91
CA SER A 22 5.40 -18.73 17.14
C SER A 22 4.83 -20.10 17.49
N GLY A 23 5.51 -21.19 17.14
CA GLY A 23 5.00 -22.56 17.34
C GLY A 23 3.81 -22.93 16.43
N HIS A 24 3.39 -22.04 15.54
CA HIS A 24 2.27 -22.23 14.63
C HIS A 24 2.73 -22.50 13.20
N GLY A 25 1.94 -23.29 12.47
CA GLY A 25 2.19 -23.56 11.05
C GLY A 25 1.54 -22.52 10.14
N VAL A 26 2.09 -22.32 8.94
CA VAL A 26 1.54 -21.42 7.91
C VAL A 26 0.05 -21.64 7.65
N ALA A 27 -0.38 -22.90 7.52
CA ALA A 27 -1.79 -23.21 7.26
C ALA A 27 -2.70 -22.87 8.44
N GLU A 28 -2.20 -22.92 9.68
CA GLU A 28 -2.95 -22.55 10.87
C GLU A 28 -3.05 -21.03 10.99
N THR A 29 -1.92 -20.33 10.82
CA THR A 29 -1.87 -18.86 10.83
C THR A 29 -2.74 -18.27 9.71
N ARG A 30 -2.69 -18.82 8.49
CA ARG A 30 -3.56 -18.38 7.39
C ARG A 30 -5.03 -18.57 7.71
N ARG A 31 -5.43 -19.69 8.31
CA ARG A 31 -6.82 -19.94 8.72
C ARG A 31 -7.30 -18.97 9.79
N SER A 32 -6.42 -18.50 10.67
CA SER A 32 -6.75 -17.51 11.70
C SER A 32 -7.11 -16.13 11.14
N LEU A 33 -6.72 -15.83 9.89
CA LEU A 33 -7.06 -14.58 9.20
C LEU A 33 -8.46 -14.60 8.59
N GLY A 34 -9.16 -15.73 8.69
CA GLY A 34 -10.46 -15.92 8.09
C GLY A 34 -10.37 -16.37 6.64
N PRO A 35 -11.53 -16.53 5.98
CA PRO A 35 -11.57 -16.85 4.56
C PRO A 35 -10.89 -15.72 3.80
N GLU A 36 -9.89 -16.07 3.00
CA GLU A 36 -9.36 -15.18 1.99
C GLU A 36 -10.54 -14.71 1.16
N ALA A 37 -10.79 -13.39 1.14
CA ALA A 37 -11.74 -12.83 0.21
C ALA A 37 -11.24 -13.24 -1.17
N GLU A 38 -11.87 -14.28 -1.73
CA GLU A 38 -11.49 -14.88 -3.00
C GLU A 38 -11.16 -13.72 -3.94
N THR A 39 -9.87 -13.55 -4.22
CA THR A 39 -9.39 -12.72 -5.32
C THR A 39 -9.63 -13.54 -6.59
N THR A 40 -10.87 -14.00 -6.75
CA THR A 40 -11.44 -14.29 -8.05
C THR A 40 -11.46 -12.96 -8.76
N THR A 41 -10.57 -12.85 -9.74
CA THR A 41 -10.76 -12.24 -11.05
C THR A 41 -12.22 -11.83 -11.36
N ARG A 42 -12.75 -10.80 -10.68
CA ARG A 42 -14.02 -10.16 -11.00
C ARG A 42 -14.12 -8.82 -10.29
N GLY A 43 -13.64 -7.77 -10.98
CA GLY A 43 -14.04 -6.41 -10.67
C GLY A 43 -15.57 -6.33 -10.67
N GLY A 44 -16.17 -6.04 -9.52
CA GLY A 44 -17.62 -6.19 -9.37
C GLY A 44 -18.17 -5.47 -8.14
N ALA A 45 -17.93 -4.16 -8.03
CA ALA A 45 -18.84 -3.17 -7.43
C ALA A 45 -18.12 -1.83 -7.22
N GLY A 46 -16.90 -1.87 -6.66
CA GLY A 46 -16.11 -0.67 -6.38
C GLY A 46 -15.51 0.00 -7.62
N SER A 47 -14.89 -0.79 -8.50
CA SER A 47 -14.29 -0.31 -9.76
C SER A 47 -15.34 0.24 -10.73
N ALA A 48 -16.54 -0.35 -10.77
CA ALA A 48 -17.62 0.08 -11.64
C ALA A 48 -18.13 1.50 -11.29
N ARG A 49 -18.17 1.84 -9.98
CA ARG A 49 -18.58 3.18 -9.54
C ARG A 49 -17.56 4.25 -9.92
N TRP A 50 -16.27 3.95 -9.76
CA TRP A 50 -15.18 4.87 -10.13
C TRP A 50 -14.99 4.99 -11.65
N ALA A 51 -15.09 3.87 -12.37
CA ALA A 51 -15.11 3.87 -13.83
C ALA A 51 -16.31 4.67 -14.36
N GLY A 52 -17.49 4.54 -13.73
CA GLY A 52 -18.66 5.34 -14.07
C GLY A 52 -18.47 6.84 -13.82
N LEU A 53 -17.83 7.21 -12.70
CA LEU A 53 -17.54 8.61 -12.39
C LEU A 53 -16.50 9.19 -13.38
N GLY A 54 -15.42 8.45 -13.66
CA GLY A 54 -14.44 8.82 -14.67
C GLY A 54 -15.05 8.94 -16.06
N ALA A 55 -15.94 8.01 -16.43
CA ALA A 55 -16.67 8.05 -17.69
C ALA A 55 -17.55 9.29 -17.82
N LEU A 56 -18.29 9.62 -16.76
CA LEU A 56 -19.19 10.77 -16.77
C LEU A 56 -18.42 12.08 -16.87
N VAL A 57 -17.31 12.21 -16.15
CA VAL A 57 -16.44 13.40 -16.19
C VAL A 57 -15.74 13.53 -17.55
N GLY A 58 -15.09 12.46 -18.02
CA GLY A 58 -14.36 12.46 -19.29
C GLY A 58 -15.26 12.66 -20.50
N GLY A 59 -16.43 12.01 -20.51
CA GLY A 59 -17.44 12.18 -21.56
C GLY A 59 -18.01 13.60 -21.57
N SER A 60 -18.39 14.14 -20.41
CA SER A 60 -18.95 15.50 -20.32
C SER A 60 -17.93 16.57 -20.72
N PHE A 61 -16.65 16.38 -20.38
CA PHE A 61 -15.58 17.28 -20.79
C PHE A 61 -15.40 17.29 -22.31
N LEU A 62 -15.21 16.13 -22.93
CA LEU A 62 -15.00 16.00 -24.37
C LEU A 62 -16.26 16.41 -25.17
N GLY A 63 -17.45 16.05 -24.69
CA GLY A 63 -18.71 16.50 -25.28
C GLY A 63 -18.90 18.02 -25.19
N GLY A 64 -18.54 18.63 -24.06
CA GLY A 64 -18.58 20.08 -23.88
C GLY A 64 -17.61 20.81 -24.80
N VAL A 65 -16.37 20.33 -24.94
CA VAL A 65 -15.38 20.88 -25.87
C VAL A 65 -15.85 20.73 -27.32
N ALA A 66 -16.38 19.57 -27.70
CA ALA A 66 -16.88 19.35 -29.05
C ALA A 66 -18.06 20.26 -29.41
N ALA A 67 -18.97 20.51 -28.47
CA ALA A 67 -20.11 21.39 -28.68
C ALA A 67 -19.72 22.88 -28.71
N THR A 68 -18.86 23.31 -27.79
CA THR A 68 -18.57 24.75 -27.57
C THR A 68 -17.40 25.26 -28.40
N VAL A 69 -16.33 24.46 -28.54
CA VAL A 69 -15.09 24.86 -29.20
C VAL A 69 -15.06 24.38 -30.65
N TRP A 70 -15.43 23.13 -30.90
CA TRP A 70 -15.40 22.55 -32.25
C TRP A 70 -16.70 22.73 -33.04
N ARG A 71 -17.76 23.25 -32.38
CA ARG A 71 -19.08 23.50 -32.99
C ARG A 71 -19.58 22.31 -33.80
N VAL A 72 -19.47 21.11 -33.23
CA VAL A 72 -19.97 19.90 -33.86
C VAL A 72 -21.49 19.89 -33.76
N ASP A 73 -22.19 20.19 -34.86
CA ASP A 73 -23.65 20.27 -34.90
C ASP A 73 -24.34 18.90 -35.09
N SER A 74 -23.57 17.87 -35.45
CA SER A 74 -24.09 16.52 -35.62
C SER A 74 -24.22 15.81 -34.27
N LEU A 75 -25.46 15.51 -33.87
CA LEU A 75 -25.78 14.77 -32.65
C LEU A 75 -25.06 13.41 -32.59
N TRP A 76 -24.87 12.75 -33.73
CA TRP A 76 -24.13 11.49 -33.81
C TRP A 76 -22.63 11.66 -33.54
N ALA A 77 -22.04 12.74 -34.04
CA ALA A 77 -20.63 13.03 -33.79
C ALA A 77 -20.39 13.45 -32.33
N LEU A 78 -21.30 14.22 -31.73
CA LEU A 78 -21.25 14.56 -30.30
C LEU A 78 -21.33 13.31 -29.41
N LEU A 79 -22.21 12.37 -29.75
CA LEU A 79 -22.37 11.12 -29.01
C LEU A 79 -21.11 10.25 -29.09
N LEU A 80 -20.48 10.16 -30.27
CA LEU A 80 -19.22 9.42 -30.44
C LEU A 80 -18.07 10.04 -29.63
N VAL A 81 -17.95 11.37 -29.64
CA VAL A 81 -16.91 12.08 -28.87
C VAL A 81 -17.13 11.92 -27.37
N PHE A 82 -18.39 11.96 -26.91
CA PHE A 82 -18.73 11.67 -25.52
C PHE A 82 -18.34 10.25 -25.13
N VAL A 83 -18.64 9.24 -25.95
CA VAL A 83 -18.30 7.84 -25.68
C VAL A 83 -16.77 7.64 -25.63
N LEU A 84 -16.02 8.29 -26.52
CA LEU A 84 -14.55 8.25 -26.50
C LEU A 84 -14.00 8.85 -25.20
N GLY A 85 -14.50 10.03 -24.81
CA GLY A 85 -14.11 10.69 -23.56
C GLY A 85 -14.49 9.90 -22.32
N ALA A 86 -15.65 9.24 -22.36
CA ALA A 86 -16.10 8.37 -21.29
C ALA A 86 -15.19 7.14 -21.13
N GLY A 87 -14.77 6.53 -22.24
CA GLY A 87 -13.81 5.42 -22.21
C GLY A 87 -12.47 5.83 -21.60
N VAL A 88 -11.89 6.94 -22.08
CA VAL A 88 -10.61 7.46 -21.58
C VAL A 88 -10.70 7.86 -20.10
N GLY A 89 -11.77 8.54 -19.70
CA GLY A 89 -11.99 8.95 -18.31
C GLY A 89 -12.18 7.77 -17.36
N ALA A 90 -12.86 6.70 -17.80
CA ALA A 90 -13.00 5.47 -17.01
C ALA A 90 -11.65 4.78 -16.76
N VAL A 91 -10.82 4.66 -17.81
CA VAL A 91 -9.48 4.04 -17.70
C VAL A 91 -8.58 4.85 -16.79
N LEU A 92 -8.58 6.17 -16.92
CA LEU A 92 -7.81 7.07 -16.05
C LEU A 92 -8.23 6.97 -14.59
N ALA A 93 -9.54 6.97 -14.30
CA ALA A 93 -10.04 6.87 -12.92
C ALA A 93 -9.70 5.53 -12.25
N VAL A 94 -9.66 4.44 -13.03
CA VAL A 94 -9.19 3.14 -12.54
C VAL A 94 -7.68 3.15 -12.33
N GLY A 95 -6.91 3.69 -13.28
CA GLY A 95 -5.45 3.75 -13.22
C GLY A 95 -4.92 4.66 -12.10
N THR A 96 -5.57 5.79 -11.82
CA THR A 96 -5.18 6.64 -10.68
C THR A 96 -5.46 5.94 -9.36
N ARG A 97 -6.59 5.25 -9.21
CA ARG A 97 -6.90 4.48 -8.00
C ARG A 97 -5.87 3.39 -7.74
N THR A 98 -5.39 2.69 -8.76
CA THR A 98 -4.34 1.67 -8.56
C THR A 98 -3.05 2.29 -8.06
N ILE A 99 -2.68 3.48 -8.56
CA ILE A 99 -1.45 4.18 -8.16
C ILE A 99 -1.56 4.73 -6.72
N PHE A 100 -2.70 5.29 -6.33
CA PHE A 100 -2.88 5.89 -5.00
C PHE A 100 -3.21 4.87 -3.91
N ARG A 101 -3.75 3.69 -4.25
CA ARG A 101 -3.94 2.59 -3.29
C ARG A 101 -2.60 1.96 -2.87
N ASP A 102 -1.58 2.06 -3.71
CA ASP A 102 -0.20 1.69 -3.38
C ASP A 102 0.55 2.81 -2.63
N GLY A 103 -0.04 4.02 -2.52
CA GLY A 103 0.55 5.19 -1.88
C GLY A 103 0.01 5.54 -0.49
N ASP A 104 -1.08 4.93 -0.04
CA ASP A 104 -1.63 5.08 1.31
C ASP A 104 -1.09 3.98 2.24
N ALA A 105 0.11 4.19 2.77
CA ALA A 105 0.42 3.82 4.14
C ALA A 105 0.81 5.14 4.82
N PRO A 106 0.08 5.56 5.88
CA PRO A 106 0.27 4.95 7.19
C PRO A 106 -1.01 4.80 8.05
N GLY A 107 -1.01 3.80 8.94
CA GLY A 107 -1.80 3.80 10.19
C GLY A 107 -3.30 3.46 10.10
N ASP A 108 -3.73 2.50 10.91
CA ASP A 108 -5.14 2.25 11.32
C ASP A 108 -6.21 2.13 10.22
N ALA A 109 -6.23 1.00 9.53
CA ALA A 109 -7.47 0.49 8.93
C ALA A 109 -8.12 -0.52 9.88
N ALA A 110 -8.72 0.01 10.94
CA ALA A 110 -9.67 -0.75 11.74
C ALA A 110 -10.94 -1.03 10.91
N VAL A 111 -11.32 -2.31 10.91
CA VAL A 111 -12.67 -2.86 10.75
C VAL A 111 -13.28 -2.88 9.34
N HIS A 112 -13.20 -4.05 8.70
CA HIS A 112 -14.39 -4.89 8.44
C HIS A 112 -13.96 -6.33 8.14
N HIS A 113 -13.48 -7.06 9.15
CA HIS A 113 -13.43 -8.51 9.08
C HIS A 113 -14.62 -9.07 9.85
N ALA A 114 -15.44 -9.87 9.15
CA ALA A 114 -16.36 -10.78 9.79
C ALA A 114 -15.57 -11.65 10.78
N SER A 115 -15.82 -11.45 12.07
CA SER A 115 -15.12 -12.12 13.16
C SER A 115 -15.26 -13.64 13.06
N SER A 116 -14.20 -14.32 12.61
CA SER A 116 -13.87 -15.60 13.24
C SER A 116 -13.38 -15.29 14.64
N SER A 117 -14.01 -15.90 15.63
CA SER A 117 -13.88 -15.64 17.07
C SER A 117 -12.53 -16.02 17.71
N GLY A 118 -11.42 -15.93 16.97
CA GLY A 118 -10.07 -16.20 17.43
C GLY A 118 -9.18 -14.99 17.18
N GLU A 119 -8.35 -14.65 18.15
CA GLU A 119 -7.29 -13.66 17.98
C GLU A 119 -6.35 -14.14 16.85
N PRO A 120 -5.98 -13.27 15.90
CA PRO A 120 -5.16 -13.68 14.77
C PRO A 120 -3.77 -14.12 15.24
N LEU A 121 -3.28 -15.24 14.69
CA LEU A 121 -2.01 -15.81 15.11
C LEU A 121 -0.81 -14.94 14.67
N PRO A 122 0.35 -15.03 15.38
CA PRO A 122 1.53 -14.23 15.08
C PRO A 122 2.02 -14.38 13.65
N ARG A 123 2.21 -13.25 12.97
CA ARG A 123 2.73 -13.15 11.60
C ARG A 123 3.43 -11.81 11.40
N VAL A 124 4.39 -11.77 10.50
CA VAL A 124 5.07 -10.55 10.09
C VAL A 124 4.84 -10.35 8.60
N GLU A 125 4.49 -9.14 8.20
CA GLU A 125 4.40 -8.78 6.80
C GLU A 125 5.78 -8.56 6.21
N VAL A 126 6.02 -9.14 5.04
CA VAL A 126 7.26 -9.00 4.31
C VAL A 126 7.02 -8.05 3.12
N PRO A 127 7.64 -6.87 3.11
CA PRO A 127 7.59 -6.00 1.95
C PRO A 127 8.08 -6.72 0.68
N TRP A 128 7.37 -6.53 -0.44
CA TRP A 128 7.65 -7.24 -1.70
C TRP A 128 9.05 -6.98 -2.26
N ASP A 129 9.64 -5.83 -1.97
CA ASP A 129 11.03 -5.53 -2.31
C ASP A 129 12.02 -6.30 -1.43
N VAL A 130 11.77 -6.45 -0.13
CA VAL A 130 12.55 -7.33 0.77
C VAL A 130 12.48 -8.77 0.29
N ALA A 131 11.28 -9.26 -0.05
CA ALA A 131 11.09 -10.63 -0.55
C ALA A 131 11.84 -10.87 -1.88
N ARG A 132 11.85 -9.89 -2.78
CA ARG A 132 12.56 -9.99 -4.07
C ARG A 132 14.07 -9.92 -3.92
N ALA A 133 14.57 -9.11 -2.99
CA ALA A 133 16.00 -8.94 -2.74
C ALA A 133 16.60 -10.05 -1.87
N ALA A 134 15.78 -10.78 -1.11
CA ALA A 134 16.24 -11.85 -0.23
C ALA A 134 16.94 -12.99 -1.01
N PRO A 135 18.13 -13.44 -0.56
CA PRO A 135 18.81 -14.64 -1.06
C PRO A 135 17.91 -15.87 -1.07
N GLU A 136 18.18 -16.82 -1.98
CA GLU A 136 17.37 -18.05 -2.14
C GLU A 136 17.44 -19.01 -0.95
N ASP A 137 18.48 -18.91 -0.12
CA ASP A 137 18.71 -19.71 1.08
C ASP A 137 18.25 -19.02 2.38
N SER A 138 17.62 -17.84 2.28
CA SER A 138 17.15 -17.09 3.44
C SER A 138 16.12 -17.87 4.25
N THR A 139 16.26 -17.84 5.56
CA THR A 139 15.30 -18.42 6.51
C THR A 139 14.11 -17.49 6.75
N GLY A 140 13.02 -18.04 7.29
CA GLY A 140 11.86 -17.24 7.67
C GLY A 140 12.18 -16.18 8.74
N ASP A 141 13.08 -16.48 9.67
CA ASP A 141 13.45 -15.54 10.73
C ASP A 141 14.35 -14.41 10.22
N GLU A 142 15.20 -14.66 9.23
CA GLU A 142 15.94 -13.61 8.53
C GLU A 142 14.98 -12.67 7.79
N LEU A 143 13.95 -13.21 7.13
CA LEU A 143 12.91 -12.39 6.51
C LEU A 143 12.14 -11.55 7.53
N VAL A 144 11.79 -12.12 8.69
CA VAL A 144 11.18 -11.38 9.82
C VAL A 144 12.09 -10.24 10.27
N LEU A 145 13.37 -10.51 10.45
CA LEU A 145 14.34 -9.52 10.90
C LEU A 145 14.48 -8.39 9.88
N TRP A 146 14.74 -8.72 8.62
CA TRP A 146 14.95 -7.72 7.57
C TRP A 146 13.71 -6.89 7.29
N SER A 147 12.53 -7.50 7.28
CA SER A 147 11.27 -6.77 7.13
C SER A 147 11.04 -5.80 8.28
N THR A 148 11.25 -6.24 9.53
CA THR A 148 11.06 -5.41 10.73
C THR A 148 12.02 -4.22 10.73
N LEU A 149 13.30 -4.44 10.44
CA LEU A 149 14.31 -3.37 10.38
C LEU A 149 14.04 -2.39 9.24
N THR A 150 13.61 -2.90 8.08
CA THR A 150 13.27 -2.07 6.92
C THR A 150 12.03 -1.20 7.18
N SER A 151 10.96 -1.78 7.73
CA SER A 151 9.74 -1.04 8.07
C SER A 151 10.01 0.02 9.14
N ARG A 152 10.74 -0.33 10.21
CA ARG A 152 11.11 0.61 11.27
C ARG A 152 11.93 1.80 10.75
N TYR A 153 12.83 1.57 9.78
CA TYR A 153 13.56 2.66 9.13
C TYR A 153 12.64 3.56 8.29
N ARG A 154 11.72 2.97 7.51
CA ARG A 154 10.75 3.73 6.70
C ARG A 154 9.85 4.59 7.57
N GLU A 155 9.26 4.00 8.61
CA GLU A 155 8.42 4.71 9.58
C GLU A 155 9.18 5.85 10.27
N ALA A 156 10.41 5.61 10.73
CA ALA A 156 11.22 6.65 11.37
C ALA A 156 11.60 7.79 10.40
N ARG A 157 11.86 7.45 9.13
CA ARG A 157 12.14 8.44 8.07
C ARG A 157 10.89 9.25 7.74
N GLU A 158 9.75 8.60 7.59
CA GLU A 158 8.46 9.25 7.34
C GLU A 158 8.08 10.17 8.50
N ALA A 159 8.23 9.72 9.75
CA ALA A 159 7.97 10.55 10.93
C ALA A 159 8.89 11.78 10.97
N LEU A 160 10.16 11.64 10.60
CA LEU A 160 11.10 12.78 10.52
C LEU A 160 10.70 13.78 9.43
N VAL A 161 10.21 13.31 8.28
CA VAL A 161 9.78 14.16 7.14
C VAL A 161 8.43 14.82 7.42
N ALA A 162 7.44 14.04 7.89
CA ALA A 162 6.09 14.50 8.18
C ALA A 162 6.02 15.36 9.44
N GLY A 163 6.92 15.11 10.40
CA GLY A 163 7.06 15.88 11.62
C GLY A 163 7.40 17.36 11.44
N GLY A 164 7.81 17.79 10.24
CA GLY A 164 7.99 19.19 9.88
C GLY A 164 6.77 19.85 9.21
N GLY A 165 5.65 19.14 9.07
CA GLY A 165 4.58 19.48 8.12
C GLY A 165 3.33 20.17 8.68
N ASP A 166 2.65 19.62 9.70
CA ASP A 166 1.18 19.78 9.70
C ASP A 166 0.45 20.27 10.96
N ASP A 167 1.09 20.56 12.11
CA ASP A 167 0.29 21.05 13.28
C ASP A 167 1.00 22.00 14.26
N ASP A 168 1.82 22.90 13.72
CA ASP A 168 2.66 23.80 14.52
C ASP A 168 2.02 25.15 14.90
N ARG A 169 0.72 25.36 14.64
CA ARG A 169 0.09 26.64 15.03
C ARG A 169 -0.28 26.74 16.51
N PHE A 170 -0.30 25.61 17.23
CA PHE A 170 -0.70 25.56 18.64
C PHE A 170 0.23 24.72 19.54
N THR A 171 1.35 24.21 19.03
CA THR A 171 2.30 23.41 19.81
C THR A 171 3.30 24.32 20.54
N ASP A 172 3.53 24.10 21.84
CA ASP A 172 4.59 24.80 22.58
C ASP A 172 5.94 24.52 21.89
N PRO A 173 6.74 25.55 21.53
CA PRO A 173 8.06 25.37 20.92
C PRO A 173 8.98 24.38 21.68
N ARG A 174 8.83 24.25 23.00
CA ARG A 174 9.58 23.26 23.80
C ARG A 174 9.12 21.83 23.57
N GLU A 175 7.81 21.62 23.45
CA GLU A 175 7.23 20.31 23.16
C GLU A 175 7.53 19.88 21.72
N ALA A 176 7.49 20.82 20.77
CA ALA A 176 7.95 20.59 19.40
C ALA A 176 9.44 20.20 19.38
N GLY A 177 10.29 20.93 20.10
CA GLY A 177 11.73 20.63 20.19
C GLY A 177 12.03 19.25 20.81
N ALA A 178 11.29 18.85 21.85
CA ALA A 178 11.44 17.52 22.45
C ALA A 178 11.03 16.40 21.49
N ARG A 179 9.92 16.60 20.76
CA ARG A 179 9.39 15.64 19.78
C ARG A 179 10.32 15.47 18.57
N ILE A 180 10.89 16.57 18.07
CA ILE A 180 11.90 16.53 17.00
C ILE A 180 13.14 15.76 17.47
N ALA A 181 13.64 16.02 18.69
CA ALA A 181 14.78 15.30 19.23
C ALA A 181 14.51 13.79 19.39
N GLU A 182 13.28 13.43 19.77
CA GLU A 182 12.83 12.03 19.84
C GLU A 182 12.84 11.38 18.45
N TRP A 183 12.22 12.00 17.45
CA TRP A 183 12.20 11.49 16.07
C TRP A 183 13.60 11.37 15.47
N GLU A 184 14.47 12.36 15.68
CA GLU A 184 15.87 12.29 15.25
C GLU A 184 16.62 11.15 15.92
N SER A 185 16.35 10.88 17.20
CA SER A 185 16.99 9.78 17.93
C SER A 185 16.49 8.42 17.44
N ALA A 186 15.18 8.31 17.15
CA ALA A 186 14.56 7.12 16.58
C ALA A 186 15.09 6.84 15.18
N TYR A 187 15.17 7.88 14.33
CA TYR A 187 15.74 7.80 12.98
C TYR A 187 17.21 7.37 13.01
N ARG A 188 18.04 7.97 13.87
CA ARG A 188 19.46 7.58 13.99
C ARG A 188 19.62 6.12 14.42
N THR A 189 18.78 5.66 15.34
CA THR A 189 18.81 4.26 15.81
C THR A 189 18.38 3.32 14.69
N ALA A 190 17.22 3.60 14.06
CA ALA A 190 16.70 2.79 12.97
C ALA A 190 17.64 2.75 11.76
N SER A 191 18.32 3.86 11.45
CA SER A 191 19.30 3.94 10.36
C SER A 191 20.51 3.03 10.61
N ARG A 192 21.04 3.00 11.84
CA ARG A 192 22.15 2.11 12.21
C ARG A 192 21.76 0.64 12.13
N ASP A 193 20.55 0.31 12.57
CA ASP A 193 20.04 -1.06 12.56
C ASP A 193 19.73 -1.52 11.12
N TYR A 194 19.26 -0.61 10.26
CA TYR A 194 18.92 -0.88 8.86
C TYR A 194 20.13 -0.98 7.94
N GLU A 195 21.22 -0.23 8.20
CA GLU A 195 22.38 -0.16 7.30
C GLU A 195 22.96 -1.54 6.90
N PRO A 196 23.15 -2.53 7.80
CA PRO A 196 23.60 -3.86 7.42
C PRO A 196 22.63 -4.59 6.48
N VAL A 197 21.33 -4.45 6.73
CA VAL A 197 20.27 -5.05 5.91
C VAL A 197 20.26 -4.41 4.52
N ALA A 198 20.39 -3.08 4.46
CA ALA A 198 20.43 -2.34 3.21
C ALA A 198 21.61 -2.78 2.34
N ARG A 199 22.80 -2.93 2.93
CA ARG A 199 23.98 -3.44 2.20
C ARG A 199 23.78 -4.87 1.70
N LEU A 200 23.21 -5.74 2.53
CA LEU A 200 22.98 -7.14 2.19
C LEU A 200 21.97 -7.29 1.03
N LEU A 201 20.87 -6.56 1.09
CA LEU A 201 19.76 -6.64 0.14
C LEU A 201 19.93 -5.68 -1.06
N GLY A 202 20.99 -4.88 -1.09
CA GLY A 202 21.25 -3.91 -2.16
C GLY A 202 20.29 -2.71 -2.19
N PHE A 203 19.73 -2.35 -1.04
CA PHE A 203 18.87 -1.17 -0.92
C PHE A 203 19.67 0.13 -0.73
N PRO A 204 19.03 1.30 -0.95
CA PRO A 204 19.65 2.59 -0.65
C PRO A 204 20.09 2.66 0.81
N LEU A 205 21.32 3.15 1.01
CA LEU A 205 21.88 3.44 2.32
C LEU A 205 21.24 4.72 2.91
N PRO A 206 21.10 4.79 4.25
CA PRO A 206 20.51 5.92 4.95
C PRO A 206 21.35 7.20 4.91
#